data_AF-A0A6N4W460-F1
#
_entry.id   AF-A0A6N4W460-F1
#
_cell.length_a   1.000
_cell.length_b   1.000
_cell.length_c   1.000
_cell.angle_alpha   90.00
_cell.angle_beta   90.00
_cell.angle_gamma   90.00
#
_symmetry.space_group_name_H-M   'P 1'
#
loop_
_entity.id
_entity.type
_entity.pdbx_description
1 polymer ?
#
loop_
_entity_poly.entity_id
_entity_poly.type
_entity_poly.pdbx_seq_one_letter_code
_entity_poly.pdbx_strand_id
1 'polypeptide(L)'
;MKFTDVIDILDRSVGGPDADVSSHGPFWRGVTRDRFVAMKVGGRKLVTLGDGAESNLVKSLRGVAPFGSDLEPAPDGASIMRMPAYLDPISDEDIDRVVAWIDAGCPE
;
A
#
# COMPACT_ATOMS: atom_id res chain seq x y z
N MET A 1 -1.88 -15.11 -3.49
CA MET A 1 -0.51 -14.71 -3.08
C MET A 1 -0.40 -14.83 -1.57
N LYS A 2 0.82 -14.82 -1.04
CA LYS A 2 1.18 -14.90 0.37
C LYS A 2 1.59 -13.53 0.90
N PHE A 3 1.76 -13.38 2.21
CA PHE A 3 2.18 -12.11 2.81
C PHE A 3 3.57 -11.67 2.32
N THR A 4 4.50 -12.62 2.11
CA THR A 4 5.82 -12.29 1.55
C THR A 4 5.73 -11.70 0.13
N ASP A 5 4.77 -12.16 -0.68
CA ASP A 5 4.58 -11.60 -2.02
C ASP A 5 4.12 -10.12 -1.95
N VAL A 6 3.38 -9.74 -0.90
CA VAL A 6 2.96 -8.33 -0.67
C VAL A 6 4.19 -7.49 -0.32
N ILE A 7 5.05 -8.00 0.57
CA ILE A 7 6.31 -7.35 0.94
C ILE A 7 7.18 -7.14 -0.31
N ASP A 8 7.32 -8.16 -1.15
CA ASP A 8 8.13 -8.09 -2.37
C ASP A 8 7.60 -7.05 -3.38
N ILE A 9 6.27 -6.88 -3.49
CA ILE A 9 5.67 -5.81 -4.31
C ILE A 9 6.04 -4.44 -3.74
N LEU A 10 5.90 -4.24 -2.42
CA LEU A 10 6.19 -2.97 -1.79
C LEU A 10 7.68 -2.63 -1.85
N ASP A 11 8.57 -3.59 -1.62
CA ASP A 11 10.01 -3.38 -1.71
C ASP A 11 10.46 -3.03 -3.13
N ARG A 12 9.98 -3.76 -4.15
CA ARG A 12 10.28 -3.40 -5.56
C ARG A 12 9.81 -1.99 -5.90
N SER A 13 8.69 -1.54 -5.34
CA SER A 13 8.14 -0.20 -5.62
C SER A 13 9.02 0.94 -5.10
N VAL A 14 9.87 0.69 -4.10
CA VAL A 14 10.72 1.72 -3.49
C VAL A 14 12.20 1.57 -3.83
N GLY A 15 12.56 0.66 -4.75
CA GLY A 15 13.96 0.42 -5.15
C GLY A 15 14.65 -0.75 -4.44
N GLY A 16 13.89 -1.61 -3.76
CA GLY A 16 14.37 -2.86 -3.15
C GLY A 16 14.27 -2.90 -1.63
N PRO A 17 14.60 -4.06 -1.02
CA PRO A 17 14.43 -4.31 0.42
C PRO A 17 15.32 -3.45 1.32
N ASP A 18 16.41 -2.89 0.78
CA ASP A 18 17.35 -2.04 1.51
C ASP A 18 17.15 -0.54 1.22
N ALA A 19 16.19 -0.17 0.38
CA ALA A 19 15.93 1.23 0.03
C ALA A 19 15.37 2.02 1.22
N ASP A 20 15.82 3.26 1.37
CA ASP A 20 15.31 4.16 2.41
C ASP A 20 13.91 4.69 2.05
N VAL A 21 13.04 4.83 3.05
CA VAL A 21 11.65 5.29 2.90
C VAL A 21 11.38 6.36 3.97
N SER A 22 11.32 7.63 3.57
CA SER A 22 11.42 8.76 4.50
C SER A 22 10.13 9.10 5.26
N SER A 23 8.97 9.15 4.58
CA SER A 23 7.74 9.75 5.15
C SER A 23 7.18 9.02 6.38
N HIS A 24 7.15 7.68 6.34
CA HIS A 24 6.62 6.84 7.42
C HIS A 24 7.46 5.57 7.66
N GLY A 25 8.65 5.50 7.07
CA GLY A 25 9.45 4.27 7.07
C GLY A 25 8.83 3.16 6.22
N PRO A 26 9.57 2.06 6.00
CA PRO A 26 9.05 0.88 5.33
C PRO A 26 8.24 0.03 6.33
N PHE A 27 7.03 0.47 6.69
CA PHE A 27 6.19 -0.12 7.76
C PHE A 27 5.87 -1.62 7.59
N TRP A 28 6.09 -2.16 6.40
CA TRP A 28 5.90 -3.57 6.05
C TRP A 28 7.11 -4.46 6.36
N ARG A 29 8.29 -3.88 6.62
CA ARG A 29 9.51 -4.65 6.92
C ARG A 29 9.55 -5.09 8.38
N GLY A 30 9.96 -6.34 8.61
CA GLY A 30 10.18 -6.89 9.96
C GLY A 30 8.92 -7.03 10.81
N VAL A 31 7.73 -7.00 10.21
CA VAL A 31 6.45 -7.20 10.89
C VAL A 31 5.83 -8.53 10.49
N THR A 32 5.02 -9.10 11.38
CA THR A 32 4.19 -10.27 11.04
C THR A 32 3.00 -9.86 10.18
N ARG A 33 2.42 -10.81 9.44
CA ARG A 33 1.18 -10.60 8.69
C ARG A 33 0.09 -10.01 9.58
N ASP A 34 -0.12 -10.57 10.77
CA ASP A 34 -1.16 -10.10 11.69
C ASP A 34 -0.94 -8.66 12.14
N ARG A 35 0.32 -8.28 12.42
CA ARG A 35 0.66 -6.89 12.75
C ARG A 35 0.40 -5.98 11.55
N PHE A 36 0.77 -6.39 10.35
CA PHE A 36 0.50 -5.66 9.11
C PHE A 36 -1.00 -5.43 8.86
N VAL A 37 -1.82 -6.47 9.05
CA VAL A 37 -3.28 -6.36 8.87
C VAL A 37 -3.93 -5.46 9.94
N ALA A 38 -3.43 -5.50 11.19
CA ALA A 38 -4.02 -4.76 12.30
C ALA A 38 -3.52 -3.30 12.44
N MET A 39 -2.41 -2.93 11.80
CA MET A 39 -1.76 -1.65 12.07
C MET A 39 -2.50 -0.44 11.46
N LYS A 40 -2.06 0.73 11.92
CA LYS A 40 -2.41 2.02 11.34
C LYS A 40 -1.14 2.72 10.84
N VAL A 41 -1.25 3.35 9.67
CA VAL A 41 -0.21 4.21 9.09
C VAL A 41 -0.81 5.59 8.88
N GLY A 42 -0.15 6.64 9.36
CA GLY A 42 -0.71 8.01 9.35
C GLY A 42 -2.08 8.11 10.05
N GLY A 43 -2.29 7.33 11.12
CA GLY A 43 -3.55 7.27 11.88
C GLY A 43 -4.71 6.50 11.22
N ARG A 44 -4.53 6.00 9.99
CA ARG A 44 -5.55 5.29 9.20
C ARG A 44 -5.32 3.79 9.26
N LYS A 45 -6.40 2.99 9.36
CA LYS A 45 -6.34 1.52 9.30
C LYS A 45 -5.74 1.10 7.96
N LEU A 46 -4.65 0.32 7.98
CA LEU A 46 -3.96 -0.03 6.75
C LEU A 46 -4.79 -0.97 5.86
N VAL A 47 -5.34 -2.03 6.46
CA VAL A 47 -6.11 -3.07 5.78
C VAL A 47 -7.53 -3.15 6.33
N THR A 48 -8.52 -3.19 5.43
CA THR A 48 -9.90 -3.60 5.72
C THR A 48 -10.06 -5.04 5.26
N LEU A 49 -10.02 -5.98 6.20
CA LEU A 49 -10.08 -7.41 5.90
C LEU A 49 -11.34 -7.77 5.08
N GLY A 50 -11.16 -8.47 3.96
CA GLY A 50 -12.25 -8.80 3.04
C GLY A 50 -12.73 -7.66 2.14
N ASP A 51 -12.08 -6.49 2.21
CA ASP A 51 -12.39 -5.32 1.39
C ASP A 51 -11.08 -4.63 0.94
N GLY A 52 -10.44 -5.26 -0.05
CA GLY A 52 -9.18 -4.81 -0.62
C GLY A 52 -9.31 -3.45 -1.29
N ALA A 53 -10.39 -3.23 -2.05
CA ALA A 53 -10.61 -1.96 -2.75
C ALA A 53 -10.70 -0.76 -1.80
N GLU A 54 -11.33 -0.92 -0.63
CA GLU A 54 -11.48 0.17 0.33
C GLU A 54 -10.32 0.30 1.35
N SER A 55 -9.37 -0.65 1.33
CA SER A 55 -8.19 -0.64 2.20
C SER A 55 -7.26 0.55 1.89
N ASN A 56 -6.79 1.25 2.92
CA ASN A 56 -5.92 2.43 2.74
C ASN A 56 -4.60 2.07 2.06
N LEU A 57 -4.09 0.84 2.23
CA LEU A 57 -2.97 0.34 1.46
C LEU A 57 -3.26 0.50 -0.04
N VAL A 58 -4.31 -0.15 -0.55
CA VAL A 58 -4.67 -0.14 -1.98
C VAL A 58 -4.97 1.27 -2.48
N LYS A 59 -5.73 2.07 -1.72
CA LYS A 59 -6.01 3.46 -2.08
C LYS A 59 -4.75 4.30 -2.21
N SER A 60 -3.76 4.08 -1.33
CA SER A 60 -2.47 4.76 -1.41
C SER A 60 -1.69 4.35 -2.66
N LEU A 61 -1.73 3.08 -3.07
CA LEU A 61 -1.06 2.61 -4.29
C LEU A 61 -1.72 3.14 -5.56
N ARG A 62 -3.05 3.17 -5.60
CA ARG A 62 -3.83 3.66 -6.76
C ARG A 62 -3.86 5.19 -6.87
N GLY A 63 -3.54 5.91 -5.81
CA GLY A 63 -3.77 7.35 -5.75
C GLY A 63 -5.26 7.72 -5.71
N VAL A 64 -6.03 7.03 -4.87
CA VAL A 64 -7.45 7.32 -4.61
C VAL A 64 -7.57 8.12 -3.32
N ALA A 65 -8.46 9.12 -3.29
CA ALA A 65 -8.67 9.97 -2.13
C ALA A 65 -8.76 9.16 -0.81
N PRO A 66 -8.02 9.57 0.25
CA PRO A 66 -7.32 10.84 0.42
C PRO A 66 -5.90 10.90 -0.19
N PHE A 67 -5.50 9.89 -0.98
CA PHE A 67 -4.19 9.81 -1.64
C PHE A 67 -4.24 10.31 -3.09
N GLY A 68 -3.07 10.53 -3.70
CA GLY A 68 -2.94 11.01 -5.08
C GLY A 68 -2.83 12.53 -5.24
N SER A 69 -2.44 13.27 -4.20
CA SER A 69 -2.25 14.73 -4.29
C SER A 69 -1.12 15.15 -5.25
N ASP A 70 -0.30 14.19 -5.67
CA ASP A 70 0.79 14.33 -6.64
C ASP A 70 0.41 13.94 -8.08
N LEU A 71 -0.85 13.55 -8.31
CA LEU A 71 -1.37 13.27 -9.65
C LEU A 71 -1.87 14.55 -10.32
N GLU A 72 -1.95 14.54 -11.65
CA GLU A 72 -2.49 15.64 -12.46
C GLU A 72 -3.58 15.10 -13.43
N PRO A 73 -4.87 15.47 -13.22
CA PRO A 73 -5.37 16.23 -12.08
C PRO A 73 -5.33 15.41 -10.79
N ALA A 74 -5.16 16.08 -9.65
CA ALA A 74 -5.30 15.45 -8.35
C ALA A 74 -6.78 15.05 -8.10
N PRO A 75 -7.07 13.86 -7.54
CA PRO A 75 -8.43 13.48 -7.19
C PRO A 75 -9.05 14.42 -6.15
N ASP A 76 -10.36 14.66 -6.23
CA ASP A 76 -11.07 15.45 -5.24
C ASP A 76 -10.91 14.85 -3.83
N GLY A 77 -10.49 15.69 -2.87
CA GLY A 77 -10.24 15.27 -1.50
C GLY A 77 -8.88 14.60 -1.27
N ALA A 78 -8.03 14.48 -2.29
CA ALA A 78 -6.65 14.05 -2.12
C ALA A 78 -5.83 15.13 -1.40
N SER A 79 -5.15 14.74 -0.34
CA SER A 79 -4.25 15.62 0.45
C SER A 79 -2.92 14.95 0.79
N ILE A 80 -2.75 13.71 0.36
CA ILE A 80 -1.59 12.86 0.60
C ILE A 80 -1.10 12.37 -0.76
N MET A 81 0.21 12.27 -0.96
CA MET A 81 0.76 11.67 -2.17
C MET A 81 0.37 10.20 -2.26
N ARG A 82 0.30 9.66 -3.49
CA ARG A 82 0.24 8.21 -3.69
C ARG A 82 1.55 7.55 -3.25
N MET A 83 1.49 6.24 -3.04
CA MET A 83 2.66 5.40 -2.81
C MET A 83 3.01 4.61 -4.08
N PRO A 84 4.29 4.49 -4.45
CA PRO A 84 5.43 5.21 -3.87
C PRO A 84 5.43 6.70 -4.28
N ALA A 85 5.87 7.58 -3.37
CA ALA A 85 6.00 9.01 -3.68
C ALA A 85 7.27 9.27 -4.49
N TYR A 86 7.18 10.14 -5.51
CA TYR A 86 8.30 10.53 -6.39
C TYR A 86 8.93 9.38 -7.21
N LEU A 87 8.29 8.22 -7.26
CA LEU A 87 8.72 7.05 -8.00
C LEU A 87 7.62 6.59 -8.95
N ASP A 88 7.97 5.65 -9.83
CA ASP A 88 7.02 5.06 -10.76
C ASP A 88 5.86 4.36 -10.02
N PRO A 89 4.64 4.40 -10.56
CA PRO A 89 3.53 3.64 -10.01
C PRO A 89 3.85 2.15 -9.88
N ILE A 90 3.26 1.52 -8.87
CA ILE A 90 3.04 0.07 -8.91
C ILE A 90 2.05 -0.22 -10.05
N SER A 91 2.28 -1.30 -10.81
CA SER A 91 1.37 -1.69 -11.89
C SER A 91 -0.01 -2.06 -11.35
N ASP A 92 -1.05 -1.80 -12.14
CA ASP A 92 -2.42 -2.16 -11.79
C ASP A 92 -2.55 -3.67 -11.50
N GLU A 93 -1.83 -4.52 -12.22
CA GLU A 93 -1.80 -5.97 -12.00
C GLU A 93 -1.28 -6.33 -10.59
N ASP A 94 -0.17 -5.74 -10.15
CA ASP A 94 0.36 -6.01 -8.81
C ASP A 94 -0.56 -5.43 -7.72
N ILE A 95 -1.21 -4.29 -7.98
CA ILE A 95 -2.23 -3.74 -7.07
C ILE A 95 -3.45 -4.68 -6.99
N ASP A 96 -3.92 -5.21 -8.11
CA ASP A 96 -5.05 -6.16 -8.16
C ASP A 96 -4.73 -7.46 -7.42
N ARG A 97 -3.47 -7.92 -7.48
CA ARG A 97 -3.02 -9.06 -6.67
C ARG A 97 -3.09 -8.75 -5.17
N VAL A 98 -2.68 -7.55 -4.74
CA VAL A 98 -2.81 -7.10 -3.34
C VAL A 98 -4.28 -7.02 -2.92
N VAL A 99 -5.18 -6.52 -3.78
CA VAL A 99 -6.63 -6.52 -3.52
C VAL A 99 -7.12 -7.95 -3.28
N ALA A 100 -6.83 -8.87 -4.22
CA ALA A 100 -7.25 -10.26 -4.11
C ALA A 100 -6.69 -10.96 -2.86
N TRP A 101 -5.49 -10.59 -2.40
CA TRP A 101 -4.93 -11.08 -1.15
C TRP A 101 -5.72 -10.61 0.08
N ILE A 102 -6.11 -9.34 0.12
CA ILE A 102 -6.93 -8.79 1.20
C ILE A 102 -8.32 -9.43 1.21
N ASP A 103 -8.92 -9.57 0.03
CA ASP A 103 -10.25 -10.17 -0.14
C ASP A 103 -10.26 -11.65 0.27
N ALA A 104 -9.16 -12.36 0.05
CA ALA A 104 -8.96 -13.74 0.50
C ALA A 104 -8.68 -13.88 2.02
N GLY A 105 -8.74 -12.78 2.78
CA GLY A 105 -8.52 -12.79 4.23
C GLY A 105 -7.04 -12.72 4.65
N CYS A 106 -6.18 -12.16 3.79
CA CYS A 106 -4.76 -11.94 4.06
C CYS A 106 -3.99 -13.23 4.43
N PRO A 107 -4.00 -14.29 3.59
CA PRO A 107 -3.26 -15.52 3.88
C PRO A 107 -1.75 -15.28 4.05
N GLU A 108 -1.12 -16.09 4.90
CA GLU A 108 0.32 -16.07 5.15
C GLU A 108 1.14 -16.51 3.94
#